data_AF-A0A822XRP8-F1
#
_entry.id   AF-A0A822XRP8-F1
#
_cell.length_a   1.000
_cell.length_b   1.000
_cell.length_c   1.000
_cell.angle_alpha   90.00
_cell.angle_beta   90.00
_cell.angle_gamma   90.00
#
_symmetry.space_group_name_H-M   'P 1'
#
loop_
_entity.id
_entity.type
_entity.pdbx_description
1 polymer ?
#
loop_
_entity_poly.entity_id
_entity_poly.type
_entity_poly.pdbx_seq_one_letter_code
_entity_poly.pdbx_strand_id
1 'polypeptide(L)'
;MPTTDGSKTLVTLQGKKTAIIVCWLLGNGSLLAWNSMLTIEDYYEYLFPHYHPVRVLTLIYQPFALGTVAILAYNEAKINTRRRNLTGYTLFFISSLLVLILDLATSGKGGIGTFIGICSISCSFGVADAFVQGGMVGDLSFMCPEFIQSFLAGLAASGALSSGLRLITKAIFNNSKDGFRKGAST
;
A
#
# COMPACT_ATOMS: atom_id res chain seq x y z
N MET A 1 -36.20 28.25 23.18
CA MET A 1 -35.27 27.09 23.32
C MET A 1 -34.89 26.59 21.93
N PRO A 2 -33.69 26.89 21.41
CA PRO A 2 -33.16 26.28 20.20
C PRO A 2 -31.96 25.39 20.57
N THR A 3 -32.14 24.08 20.77
CA THR A 3 -30.99 23.21 21.16
C THR A 3 -30.96 21.83 20.52
N THR A 4 -32.01 21.38 19.83
CA THR A 4 -32.04 20.03 19.25
C THR A 4 -31.45 19.93 17.84
N ASP A 5 -31.47 21.02 17.07
CA ASP A 5 -31.04 21.04 15.66
C ASP A 5 -29.53 21.33 15.52
N GLY A 6 -29.01 22.24 16.35
CA GLY A 6 -27.57 22.55 16.41
C GLY A 6 -26.72 21.36 16.87
N SER A 7 -27.20 20.58 17.84
CA SER A 7 -26.49 19.39 18.33
C SER A 7 -26.41 18.28 17.28
N LYS A 8 -27.51 17.98 16.57
CA LYS A 8 -27.53 16.98 15.47
C LYS A 8 -26.66 17.41 14.29
N THR A 9 -26.66 18.69 13.96
CA THR A 9 -25.82 19.25 12.89
C THR A 9 -24.34 19.14 13.26
N LEU A 10 -23.98 19.45 14.50
CA LEU A 10 -22.59 19.31 15.00
C LEU A 10 -22.12 17.85 15.00
N VAL A 11 -22.96 16.92 15.46
CA VAL A 11 -22.63 15.47 15.45
C VAL A 11 -22.46 14.96 14.01
N THR A 12 -23.33 15.36 13.09
CA THR A 12 -23.22 15.00 11.66
C THR A 12 -21.95 15.57 11.04
N LEU A 13 -21.59 16.81 11.38
CA LEU A 13 -20.37 17.47 10.90
C LEU A 13 -19.11 16.80 11.46
N GLN A 14 -19.13 16.42 12.74
CA GLN A 14 -18.02 15.70 13.38
C GLN A 14 -17.85 14.31 12.76
N GLY A 15 -18.95 13.58 12.54
CA GLY A 15 -18.93 12.29 11.84
C GLY A 15 -18.35 12.40 10.42
N LYS A 16 -18.73 13.43 9.67
CA LYS A 16 -18.17 13.71 8.34
C LYS A 16 -16.66 13.95 8.39
N LYS A 17 -16.17 14.76 9.35
CA LYS A 17 -14.73 15.01 9.51
C LYS A 17 -13.96 13.73 9.87
N THR A 18 -14.49 12.92 10.78
CA THR A 18 -13.88 11.63 11.12
C THR A 18 -13.81 10.70 9.91
N ALA A 19 -14.90 10.61 9.14
CA ALA A 19 -14.92 9.77 7.92
C ALA A 19 -13.90 10.23 6.87
N ILE A 20 -13.72 11.55 6.68
CA ILE A 20 -12.68 12.11 5.80
C ILE A 20 -11.29 11.65 6.27
N ILE A 21 -10.97 11.81 7.56
CA ILE A 21 -9.66 11.39 8.10
C ILE A 21 -9.44 9.88 7.90
N VAL A 22 -10.47 9.06 8.15
CA VAL A 22 -10.40 7.62 7.93
C VAL A 22 -10.17 7.28 6.46
N CYS A 23 -10.87 7.93 5.52
CA CYS A 23 -10.66 7.73 4.09
C CYS A 23 -9.22 8.07 3.68
N TRP A 24 -8.68 9.18 4.19
CA TRP A 24 -7.28 9.55 3.97
C TRP A 24 -6.30 8.49 4.48
N LEU A 25 -6.49 8.00 5.72
CA LEU A 25 -5.64 6.95 6.31
C LEU A 25 -5.72 5.64 5.52
N LEU A 26 -6.93 5.26 5.09
CA LEU A 26 -7.18 4.07 4.29
C LEU A 26 -6.47 4.16 2.92
N GLY A 27 -6.53 5.31 2.25
CA GLY A 27 -5.81 5.54 1.00
C GLY A 27 -4.29 5.56 1.21
N ASN A 28 -3.82 6.15 2.30
CA ASN A 28 -2.39 6.17 2.60
C ASN A 28 -1.84 4.75 2.84
N GLY A 29 -2.54 3.96 3.66
CA GLY A 29 -2.12 2.62 4.04
C GLY A 29 -2.06 1.60 2.89
N SER A 30 -2.92 1.72 1.87
CA SER A 30 -2.91 0.76 0.75
C SER A 30 -1.69 0.93 -0.15
N LEU A 31 -1.29 2.16 -0.48
CA LEU A 31 -0.15 2.39 -1.37
C LEU A 31 1.18 2.54 -0.63
N LEU A 32 1.18 2.93 0.65
CA LEU A 32 2.42 3.06 1.42
C LEU A 32 3.20 1.74 1.47
N ALA A 33 2.51 0.60 1.60
CA ALA A 33 3.15 -0.71 1.63
C ALA A 33 3.90 -1.04 0.33
N TRP A 34 3.24 -0.86 -0.81
CA TRP A 34 3.84 -1.06 -2.14
C TRP A 34 4.94 -0.04 -2.44
N ASN A 35 4.69 1.24 -2.16
CA ASN A 35 5.67 2.30 -2.37
C ASN A 35 6.92 2.06 -1.52
N SER A 36 6.79 1.67 -0.25
CA SER A 36 7.93 1.33 0.61
C SER A 36 8.72 0.14 0.07
N MET A 37 8.05 -0.88 -0.45
CA MET A 37 8.73 -2.01 -1.11
C MET A 37 9.58 -1.54 -2.30
N LEU A 38 9.05 -0.67 -3.17
CA LEU A 38 9.80 -0.12 -4.30
C LEU A 38 10.93 0.83 -3.87
N THR A 39 10.74 1.55 -2.76
CA THR A 39 11.68 2.57 -2.27
C THR A 39 13.01 1.97 -1.80
N ILE A 40 13.00 0.69 -1.40
CA ILE A 40 14.18 -0.08 -0.98
C ILE A 40 14.94 -0.64 -2.21
N GLU A 41 14.79 -0.03 -3.39
CA GLU A 41 15.45 -0.46 -4.62
C GLU A 41 16.97 -0.55 -4.52
N ASP A 42 17.61 0.38 -3.80
CA ASP A 42 19.06 0.41 -3.65
C ASP A 42 19.56 -0.88 -2.95
N TYR A 43 18.75 -1.43 -2.04
CA TYR A 43 19.03 -2.71 -1.37
C TYR A 43 18.84 -3.90 -2.32
N TYR A 44 17.79 -3.89 -3.14
CA TYR A 44 17.57 -4.96 -4.12
C TYR A 44 18.64 -4.98 -5.22
N GLU A 45 19.14 -3.82 -5.64
CA GLU A 45 20.26 -3.75 -6.60
C GLU A 45 21.55 -4.30 -6.00
N TYR A 46 21.82 -4.04 -4.72
CA TYR A 46 22.93 -4.66 -3.99
C TYR A 46 22.75 -6.19 -3.89
N LEU A 47 21.54 -6.64 -3.62
CA LEU A 47 21.22 -8.05 -3.39
C LEU A 47 21.17 -8.88 -4.68
N PHE A 48 20.78 -8.25 -5.80
CA PHE A 48 20.55 -8.89 -7.09
C PHE A 48 21.23 -8.11 -8.25
N PRO A 49 22.57 -8.04 -8.29
CA PRO A 49 23.31 -7.17 -9.22
C PRO A 49 23.11 -7.51 -10.70
N HIS A 50 22.66 -8.74 -11.02
CA HIS A 50 22.39 -9.19 -12.39
C HIS A 50 20.93 -9.11 -12.81
N TYR A 51 20.04 -8.64 -11.93
CA TYR A 51 18.61 -8.48 -12.21
C TYR A 51 18.25 -6.99 -12.23
N HIS A 52 17.07 -6.65 -12.75
CA HIS A 52 16.48 -5.31 -12.63
C HIS A 52 15.22 -5.39 -11.74
N PRO A 53 15.37 -5.47 -10.40
CA PRO A 53 14.29 -5.88 -9.49
C PRO A 53 13.08 -4.96 -9.60
N VAL A 54 13.25 -3.65 -9.54
CA VAL A 54 12.15 -2.67 -9.59
C VAL A 54 11.28 -2.82 -10.84
N ARG A 55 11.92 -3.04 -12.00
CA ARG A 55 11.21 -3.23 -13.27
C ARG A 55 10.43 -4.55 -13.26
N VAL A 56 11.06 -5.63 -12.81
CA VAL A 56 10.43 -6.95 -12.75
C VAL A 56 9.27 -6.96 -11.76
N LEU A 57 9.45 -6.40 -10.56
CA LEU A 57 8.42 -6.31 -9.54
C LEU A 57 7.20 -5.55 -10.04
N THR A 58 7.41 -4.43 -10.73
CA THR A 58 6.32 -3.64 -11.34
C THR A 58 5.63 -4.39 -12.48
N LEU A 59 6.41 -5.04 -13.35
CA LEU A 59 5.88 -5.87 -14.45
C LEU A 59 5.05 -7.06 -13.95
N ILE A 60 5.33 -7.56 -12.74
CA ILE A 60 4.55 -8.59 -12.09
C ILE A 60 3.32 -7.98 -11.39
N TYR A 61 3.49 -6.89 -10.66
CA TYR A 61 2.40 -6.23 -9.95
C TYR A 61 1.25 -5.83 -10.88
N GLN A 62 1.58 -5.16 -12.00
CA GLN A 62 0.61 -4.55 -12.90
C GLN A 62 -0.41 -5.55 -13.51
N PRO A 63 -0.02 -6.68 -14.13
CA PRO A 63 -0.97 -7.63 -14.71
C PRO A 63 -1.84 -8.31 -13.65
N PHE A 64 -1.32 -8.56 -12.45
CA PHE A 64 -2.13 -9.12 -11.36
C PHE A 64 -3.14 -8.09 -10.84
N ALA A 65 -2.74 -6.82 -10.70
CA ALA A 65 -3.67 -5.75 -10.35
C ALA A 65 -4.76 -5.58 -11.42
N LEU A 66 -4.38 -5.45 -12.69
CA LEU A 66 -5.30 -5.26 -13.82
C LEU A 66 -6.22 -6.48 -14.06
N GLY A 67 -5.66 -7.69 -14.04
CA GLY A 67 -6.42 -8.92 -14.20
C GLY A 67 -7.43 -9.11 -13.06
N THR A 68 -7.00 -8.88 -11.82
CA THR A 68 -7.86 -9.02 -10.65
C THR A 68 -8.98 -7.98 -10.65
N VAL A 69 -8.67 -6.70 -10.93
CA VAL A 69 -9.71 -5.67 -10.98
C VAL A 69 -10.70 -5.92 -12.12
N ALA A 70 -10.25 -6.41 -13.28
CA ALA A 70 -11.13 -6.77 -14.39
C ALA A 70 -12.09 -7.92 -14.03
N ILE A 71 -11.57 -8.97 -13.39
CA ILE A 71 -12.38 -10.10 -12.89
C ILE A 71 -13.41 -9.63 -11.86
N LEU A 72 -12.99 -8.76 -10.94
CA LEU A 72 -13.86 -8.22 -9.89
C LEU A 72 -14.94 -7.29 -10.45
N ALA A 73 -14.60 -6.46 -11.44
CA ALA A 73 -15.55 -5.58 -12.12
C ALA A 73 -16.60 -6.40 -12.89
N TYR A 74 -16.21 -7.52 -13.51
CA TYR A 74 -17.17 -8.41 -14.19
C TYR A 74 -18.11 -9.14 -13.22
N ASN A 75 -17.61 -9.51 -12.03
CA ASN A 75 -18.36 -10.30 -11.04
C ASN A 75 -18.96 -9.46 -9.89
N GLU A 76 -18.99 -8.14 -10.04
CA GLU A 76 -19.26 -7.17 -8.95
C GLU A 76 -20.54 -7.50 -8.17
N ALA A 77 -21.63 -7.83 -8.86
CA ALA A 77 -22.93 -8.07 -8.26
C ALA A 77 -22.99 -9.25 -7.26
N LYS A 78 -21.97 -10.12 -7.23
CA LYS A 78 -21.92 -11.31 -6.34
C LYS A 78 -21.02 -11.15 -5.13
N ILE A 79 -20.17 -10.11 -5.08
CA ILE A 79 -19.11 -10.01 -4.07
C ILE A 79 -19.41 -8.87 -3.11
N ASN A 80 -19.37 -9.16 -1.81
CA ASN A 80 -19.52 -8.15 -0.77
C ASN A 80 -18.27 -7.27 -0.68
N THR A 81 -18.39 -5.98 -1.02
CA THR A 81 -17.29 -5.02 -1.06
C THR A 81 -16.57 -4.87 0.28
N ARG A 82 -17.30 -4.92 1.41
CA ARG A 82 -16.69 -4.82 2.74
C ARG A 82 -15.71 -5.97 3.01
N ARG A 83 -16.09 -7.20 2.63
CA ARG A 83 -15.21 -8.37 2.75
C ARG A 83 -14.03 -8.24 1.80
N ARG A 84 -14.25 -7.78 0.57
CA ARG A 84 -13.19 -7.52 -0.41
C ARG A 84 -12.14 -6.56 0.15
N ASN A 85 -12.58 -5.44 0.71
CA ASN A 85 -11.70 -4.43 1.26
C ASN A 85 -10.90 -4.93 2.48
N LEU A 86 -11.57 -5.62 3.42
CA LEU A 86 -10.90 -6.21 4.58
C LEU A 86 -9.85 -7.25 4.18
N THR A 87 -10.18 -8.11 3.22
CA THR A 87 -9.22 -9.09 2.67
C THR A 87 -8.03 -8.38 2.02
N GLY A 88 -8.27 -7.31 1.25
CA GLY A 88 -7.21 -6.52 0.63
C GLY A 88 -6.24 -5.90 1.64
N TYR A 89 -6.75 -5.21 2.67
CA TYR A 89 -5.89 -4.67 3.74
C TYR A 89 -5.17 -5.74 4.55
N THR A 90 -5.81 -6.89 4.79
CA THR A 90 -5.16 -8.03 5.46
C THR A 90 -4.03 -8.59 4.59
N LEU A 91 -4.23 -8.70 3.27
CA LEU A 91 -3.19 -9.12 2.33
C LEU A 91 -2.04 -8.12 2.27
N PHE A 92 -2.31 -6.81 2.28
CA PHE A 92 -1.26 -5.78 2.39
C PHE A 92 -0.42 -5.99 3.65
N PHE A 93 -1.06 -6.16 4.81
CA PHE A 93 -0.37 -6.37 6.08
C PHE A 93 0.49 -7.64 6.08
N ILE A 94 -0.08 -8.78 5.66
CA ILE A 94 0.64 -10.06 5.59
C ILE A 94 1.80 -9.95 4.59
N SER A 95 1.59 -9.34 3.43
CA SER A 95 2.62 -9.18 2.40
C SER A 95 3.79 -8.35 2.91
N SER A 96 3.53 -7.23 3.61
CA SER A 96 4.58 -6.43 4.26
C SER A 96 5.36 -7.23 5.31
N LEU A 97 4.68 -8.02 6.14
CA LEU A 97 5.36 -8.90 7.10
C LEU A 97 6.20 -9.97 6.40
N LEU A 98 5.72 -10.54 5.29
CA LEU A 98 6.46 -11.54 4.53
C LEU A 98 7.73 -10.97 3.91
N VAL A 99 7.76 -9.69 3.49
CA VAL A 99 9.01 -9.06 3.03
C VAL A 99 10.05 -9.07 4.16
N LEU A 100 9.67 -8.66 5.36
CA LEU A 100 10.57 -8.63 6.53
C LEU A 100 11.01 -10.03 6.95
N ILE A 101 10.10 -11.00 6.97
CA ILE A 101 10.40 -12.40 7.30
C ILE A 101 11.34 -13.00 6.25
N LEU A 102 11.13 -12.73 4.96
CA LEU A 102 11.98 -13.21 3.89
C LEU A 102 13.40 -12.65 4.00
N ASP A 103 13.52 -11.35 4.30
CA ASP A 103 14.81 -10.70 4.53
C ASP A 103 15.55 -11.35 5.72
N LEU A 104 14.85 -11.54 6.84
CA LEU A 104 15.41 -12.15 8.04
C LEU A 104 15.80 -13.62 7.81
N ALA A 105 14.92 -14.41 7.18
CA ALA A 105 15.13 -15.84 6.91
C ALA A 105 16.28 -16.08 5.94
N THR A 106 16.49 -15.16 4.99
CA THR A 106 17.61 -15.21 4.05
C THR A 106 18.88 -14.58 4.63
N SER A 107 18.82 -14.05 5.85
CA SER A 107 19.90 -13.28 6.49
C SER A 107 20.40 -12.12 5.60
N GLY A 108 19.50 -11.54 4.80
CA GLY A 108 19.84 -10.55 3.78
C GLY A 108 20.79 -11.07 2.70
N LYS A 109 20.80 -12.39 2.43
CA LYS A 109 21.56 -12.99 1.33
C LYS A 109 20.71 -13.03 0.07
N GLY A 110 21.33 -12.59 -1.01
CA GLY A 110 20.73 -12.64 -2.35
C GLY A 110 20.73 -14.05 -2.89
N GLY A 111 20.02 -14.23 -3.99
CA GLY A 111 19.88 -15.52 -4.65
C GLY A 111 18.55 -15.65 -5.39
N ILE A 112 18.49 -16.62 -6.29
CA ILE A 112 17.31 -16.79 -7.14
C ILE A 112 16.06 -17.14 -6.33
N GLY A 113 16.20 -17.90 -5.24
CA GLY A 113 15.09 -18.21 -4.33
C GLY A 113 14.51 -16.98 -3.63
N THR A 114 15.36 -16.11 -3.09
CA THR A 114 14.94 -14.83 -2.48
C THR A 114 14.25 -13.94 -3.51
N PHE A 115 14.80 -13.87 -4.73
CA PHE A 115 14.21 -13.08 -5.81
C PHE A 115 12.81 -13.58 -6.20
N ILE A 116 12.64 -14.90 -6.34
CA ILE A 116 11.32 -15.52 -6.58
C ILE A 116 10.35 -15.19 -5.44
N GLY A 117 10.80 -15.27 -4.18
CA GLY A 117 9.98 -14.93 -3.02
C GLY A 117 9.47 -13.48 -3.06
N ILE A 118 10.36 -12.51 -3.33
CA ILE A 118 9.98 -11.09 -3.46
C ILE A 118 9.01 -10.91 -4.64
N CYS A 119 9.23 -11.60 -5.77
CA CYS A 119 8.31 -11.59 -6.90
C CYS A 119 6.91 -12.13 -6.54
N SER A 120 6.83 -13.23 -5.78
CA SER A 120 5.55 -13.77 -5.30
C SER A 120 4.83 -12.82 -4.34
N ILE A 121 5.58 -12.11 -3.51
CA ILE A 121 5.01 -11.06 -2.65
C ILE A 121 4.50 -9.88 -3.50
N SER A 122 5.21 -9.49 -4.56
CA SER A 122 4.74 -8.48 -5.51
C SER A 122 3.40 -8.85 -6.18
N CYS A 123 3.22 -10.12 -6.57
CA CYS A 123 1.93 -10.61 -7.06
C CYS A 123 0.81 -10.38 -6.03
N SER A 124 1.11 -10.67 -4.76
CA SER A 124 0.16 -10.55 -3.66
C SER A 124 -0.22 -9.09 -3.41
N PHE A 125 0.74 -8.16 -3.51
CA PHE A 125 0.48 -6.72 -3.48
C PHE A 125 -0.44 -6.28 -4.64
N GLY A 126 -0.24 -6.77 -5.86
CA GLY A 126 -1.11 -6.46 -7.00
C GLY A 126 -2.56 -6.92 -6.77
N VAL A 127 -2.76 -8.12 -6.23
CA VAL A 127 -4.09 -8.63 -5.87
C VAL A 127 -4.72 -7.81 -4.74
N ALA A 128 -3.94 -7.50 -3.69
CA ALA A 128 -4.39 -6.69 -2.57
C ALA A 128 -4.83 -5.28 -3.01
N ASP A 129 -4.06 -4.68 -3.92
CA ASP A 129 -4.36 -3.37 -4.49
C ASP A 129 -5.65 -3.36 -5.29
N ALA A 130 -5.86 -4.36 -6.16
CA ALA A 130 -7.11 -4.49 -6.90
C ALA A 130 -8.34 -4.63 -5.97
N PHE A 131 -8.18 -5.35 -4.85
CA PHE A 131 -9.24 -5.54 -3.86
C PHE A 131 -9.59 -4.22 -3.16
N VAL A 132 -8.58 -3.48 -2.69
CA VAL A 132 -8.76 -2.23 -1.94
C VAL A 132 -9.14 -1.08 -2.86
N GLN A 133 -8.39 -0.82 -3.93
CA GLN A 133 -8.68 0.30 -4.82
C GLN A 133 -10.03 0.12 -5.53
N GLY A 134 -10.29 -1.06 -6.11
CA GLY A 134 -11.60 -1.34 -6.69
C GLY A 134 -12.72 -1.28 -5.64
N GLY A 135 -12.46 -1.80 -4.44
CA GLY A 135 -13.35 -1.77 -3.26
C GLY A 135 -13.77 -0.37 -2.86
N MET A 136 -12.79 0.39 -2.41
CA MET A 136 -12.95 1.72 -1.84
C MET A 136 -13.44 2.72 -2.88
N VAL A 137 -12.89 2.72 -4.10
CA VAL A 137 -13.35 3.66 -5.14
C VAL A 137 -14.81 3.39 -5.50
N GLY A 138 -15.22 2.13 -5.62
CA GLY A 138 -16.61 1.74 -5.84
C GLY A 138 -17.53 2.22 -4.72
N ASP A 139 -17.25 1.84 -3.46
CA ASP A 139 -18.09 2.21 -2.30
C ASP A 139 -18.15 3.73 -2.09
N LEU A 140 -17.02 4.44 -2.18
CA LEU A 140 -16.97 5.87 -1.94
C LEU A 140 -17.62 6.70 -3.06
N SER A 141 -17.73 6.16 -4.28
CA SER A 141 -18.39 6.84 -5.41
C SER A 141 -19.90 7.05 -5.18
N PHE A 142 -20.53 6.19 -4.36
CA PHE A 142 -21.93 6.31 -3.96
C PHE A 142 -22.13 7.20 -2.72
N MET A 143 -21.06 7.78 -2.18
CA MET A 143 -21.08 8.65 -1.00
C MET A 143 -20.79 10.12 -1.38
N CYS A 144 -20.44 10.94 -0.40
CA CYS A 144 -20.04 12.33 -0.63
C CYS A 144 -18.68 12.42 -1.35
N PRO A 145 -18.50 13.35 -2.30
CA PRO A 145 -17.28 13.47 -3.11
C PRO A 145 -16.02 13.75 -2.27
N GLU A 146 -16.17 14.34 -1.08
CA GLU A 146 -15.05 14.62 -0.19
C GLU A 146 -14.39 13.34 0.33
N PHE A 147 -15.11 12.22 0.43
CA PHE A 147 -14.56 10.96 0.91
C PHE A 147 -13.65 10.31 -0.13
N ILE A 148 -14.11 10.20 -1.38
CA ILE A 148 -13.28 9.68 -2.48
C ILE A 148 -12.08 10.62 -2.73
N GLN A 149 -12.28 11.94 -2.71
CA GLN A 149 -11.18 12.89 -2.83
C GLN A 149 -10.16 12.72 -1.71
N SER A 150 -10.60 12.52 -0.47
CA SER A 150 -9.73 12.31 0.67
C SER A 150 -8.96 10.99 0.58
N PHE A 151 -9.61 9.91 0.13
CA PHE A 151 -8.96 8.64 -0.15
C PHE A 151 -7.88 8.76 -1.23
N LEU A 152 -8.19 9.38 -2.36
CA LEU A 152 -7.22 9.63 -3.43
C LEU A 152 -6.07 10.56 -2.99
N ALA A 153 -6.36 11.56 -2.15
CA ALA A 153 -5.33 12.40 -1.54
C ALA A 153 -4.42 11.58 -0.60
N GLY A 154 -4.97 10.62 0.13
CA GLY A 154 -4.21 9.65 0.93
C GLY A 154 -3.27 8.81 0.08
N LEU A 155 -3.77 8.27 -1.04
CA LEU A 155 -2.99 7.53 -2.04
C LEU A 155 -1.79 8.37 -2.54
N ALA A 156 -2.03 9.61 -2.97
CA ALA A 156 -0.98 10.51 -3.43
C ALA A 156 0.04 10.86 -2.33
N ALA A 157 -0.44 11.13 -1.12
CA ALA A 157 0.41 11.43 0.03
C ALA A 157 1.33 10.26 0.38
N SER A 158 0.93 9.01 0.15
CA SER A 158 1.77 7.84 0.43
C SER A 158 3.07 7.85 -0.38
N GLY A 159 3.03 8.26 -1.65
CA GLY A 159 4.22 8.36 -2.50
C GLY A 159 5.17 9.46 -2.03
N ALA A 160 4.62 10.60 -1.59
CA ALA A 160 5.41 11.68 -0.97
C ALA A 160 6.06 11.22 0.34
N LEU A 161 5.32 10.50 1.18
CA LEU A 161 5.84 9.94 2.44
C LEU A 161 6.95 8.91 2.19
N SER A 162 6.76 7.95 1.27
CA SER A 162 7.80 6.98 0.92
C SER A 162 9.04 7.65 0.35
N SER A 163 8.89 8.67 -0.50
CA SER A 163 10.02 9.44 -1.03
C SER A 163 10.77 10.19 0.08
N GLY A 164 10.03 10.83 0.99
CA GLY A 164 10.60 11.50 2.16
C GLY A 164 11.36 10.52 3.06
N LEU A 165 10.77 9.35 3.33
CA LEU A 165 11.41 8.29 4.11
C LEU A 165 12.70 7.80 3.44
N ARG A 166 12.72 7.67 2.11
CA ARG A 166 13.93 7.35 1.34
C ARG A 166 15.03 8.37 1.55
N LEU A 167 14.71 9.65 1.41
CA LEU A 167 15.68 10.74 1.54
C LEU A 167 16.25 10.81 2.95
N ILE A 168 15.40 10.67 3.97
CA ILE A 168 15.82 10.61 5.37
C ILE A 168 16.76 9.42 5.59
N THR A 169 16.39 8.23 5.10
CA THR A 169 17.20 7.01 5.20
C THR A 169 18.56 7.21 4.52
N LYS A 170 18.58 7.73 3.29
CA LYS A 170 19.83 8.04 2.59
C LYS A 170 20.66 9.06 3.35
N ALA A 171 20.07 10.14 3.89
CA ALA A 171 20.79 11.16 4.65
C ALA A 171 21.43 10.60 5.93
N ILE A 172 20.72 9.72 6.65
CA ILE A 172 21.21 9.08 7.88
C ILE A 172 22.31 8.07 7.58
N PHE A 173 22.13 7.23 6.56
CA PHE A 173 23.01 6.07 6.31
C PHE A 173 24.16 6.34 5.32
N ASN A 174 24.21 7.50 4.64
CA ASN A 174 25.30 7.85 3.72
C ASN A 174 26.70 7.88 4.39
N ASN A 175 26.77 7.95 5.73
CA ASN A 175 28.02 8.00 6.49
C ASN A 175 28.49 6.64 7.03
N SER A 176 27.82 5.52 6.74
CA SER A 176 28.22 4.21 7.27
C SER A 176 28.51 3.22 6.14
N LYS A 177 29.70 2.61 6.14
CA LYS A 177 30.13 1.60 5.16
C LYS A 177 29.24 0.33 5.13
N ASP A 178 28.34 0.16 6.11
CA ASP A 178 27.30 -0.89 6.21
C ASP A 178 25.85 -0.34 6.05
N GLY A 179 25.68 0.86 5.49
CA GLY A 179 24.43 1.64 5.54
C GLY A 179 23.20 1.01 4.87
N PHE A 180 23.38 0.22 3.80
CA PHE A 180 22.26 -0.34 3.03
C PHE A 180 21.43 -1.37 3.83
N ARG A 181 22.05 -2.14 4.73
CA ARG A 181 21.35 -3.17 5.52
C ARG A 181 20.62 -2.58 6.73
N LYS A 182 21.18 -1.53 7.34
CA LYS A 182 20.53 -0.85 8.47
C LYS A 182 19.32 0.00 8.06
N GLY A 183 19.30 0.50 6.81
CA GLY A 183 18.17 1.26 6.27
C GLY A 183 16.93 0.40 5.97
N ALA A 184 17.09 -0.90 5.76
CA ALA A 184 16.01 -1.82 5.44
C ALA A 184 15.37 -2.50 6.67
N SER A 185 16.00 -2.42 7.85
CA SER A 185 15.62 -3.18 9.04
C SER A 185 14.96 -2.35 10.16
N THR A 186 14.26 -1.27 9.83
CA THR A 186 13.43 -0.52 10.80
C THR A 186 11.97 -0.81 10.53
#